data_AF-A0A383CLC7-F1
#
_entry.id   AF-A0A383CLC7-F1
#
_cell.length_a   1.000
_cell.length_b   1.000
_cell.length_c   1.000
_cell.angle_alpha   90.00
_cell.angle_beta   90.00
_cell.angle_gamma   90.00
#
_symmetry.space_group_name_H-M   'P 1'
#
loop_
_entity.id
_entity.type
_entity.pdbx_description
1 polymer ?
#
loop_
_entity_poly.entity_id
_entity_poly.type
_entity_poly.pdbx_seq_one_letter_code
_entity_poly.pdbx_strand_id
1 'polypeptide(L)'
;HEPNMVNVEDMLYKKVDLSKLDTRTITPNGAQFRNDKQGFLPELMETLYKERVIYQKKLKQAKSLHQETGDKRILKDISTNYNIQMARKIALNSAYGAIGNQYFRYYDVRQAEGITKAGQLTIRWIENDVNDFLNKTLHTKDISYVVASDTDSIYIRLGEFVNKVFKDKSDNKKIVKVLEKFCDEKLQPFIDSSFKNLADYVNAFQQKMFMKREVIANKGIWTSKKRYILNVLNDEGLTL
;
A
#
# COMPACT_ATOMS: atom_id res chain seq x y z
N HIS A 1 21.12 18.10 -4.13
CA HIS A 1 20.28 17.37 -5.09
C HIS A 1 21.22 16.87 -6.16
N GLU A 2 21.34 15.56 -6.30
CA GLU A 2 22.29 14.91 -7.20
C GLU A 2 21.52 13.96 -8.12
N PRO A 3 20.96 14.45 -9.23
CA PRO A 3 19.99 13.70 -10.05
C PRO A 3 20.59 12.46 -10.73
N ASN A 4 21.92 12.38 -10.85
CA ASN A 4 22.62 11.24 -11.43
C ASN A 4 23.10 10.21 -10.39
N MET A 5 22.89 10.48 -9.09
CA MET A 5 23.36 9.61 -8.01
C MET A 5 22.50 8.36 -7.84
N VAL A 6 21.19 8.49 -8.07
CA VAL A 6 20.20 7.42 -7.87
C VAL A 6 19.11 7.49 -8.92
N ASN A 7 18.53 6.34 -9.24
CA ASN A 7 17.26 6.21 -9.94
C ASN A 7 16.47 5.03 -9.39
N VAL A 8 15.22 4.87 -9.83
CA VAL A 8 14.34 3.78 -9.37
C VAL A 8 14.97 2.41 -9.58
N GLU A 9 15.61 2.16 -10.73
CA GLU A 9 16.16 0.85 -11.07
C GLU A 9 17.41 0.52 -10.24
N ASP A 10 18.33 1.46 -10.13
CA ASP A 10 19.56 1.25 -9.35
C ASP A 10 19.25 1.10 -7.85
N MET A 11 18.25 1.82 -7.34
CA MET A 11 17.77 1.63 -5.97
C MET A 11 17.06 0.29 -5.79
N LEU A 12 16.23 -0.13 -6.75
CA LEU A 12 15.52 -1.41 -6.71
C LEU A 12 16.48 -2.60 -6.61
N TYR A 13 17.59 -2.54 -7.34
CA TYR A 13 18.63 -3.57 -7.33
C TYR A 13 19.79 -3.27 -6.35
N LYS A 14 19.62 -2.29 -5.46
CA LYS A 14 20.61 -1.90 -4.44
C LYS A 14 22.02 -1.69 -5.00
N LYS A 15 22.14 -1.14 -6.21
CA LYS A 15 23.42 -0.84 -6.87
C LYS A 15 24.11 0.40 -6.27
N VAL A 16 23.39 1.16 -5.44
CA VAL A 16 23.89 2.37 -4.79
C VAL A 16 24.01 2.12 -3.30
N ASP A 17 25.18 2.42 -2.73
CA ASP A 17 25.39 2.38 -1.29
C ASP A 17 24.89 3.68 -0.63
N LEU A 18 23.81 3.55 0.15
CA LEU A 18 23.19 4.66 0.87
C LEU A 18 23.52 4.65 2.37
N SER A 19 24.38 3.73 2.83
CA SER A 19 24.74 3.60 4.26
C SER A 19 25.42 4.84 4.84
N LYS A 20 26.00 5.68 3.99
CA LYS A 20 26.69 6.93 4.36
C LYS A 20 25.76 8.14 4.50
N LEU A 21 24.46 7.98 4.28
CA LEU A 21 23.50 9.05 4.47
C LEU A 21 23.33 9.37 5.96
N ASP A 22 24.23 10.16 6.53
CA ASP A 22 24.05 10.67 7.88
C ASP A 22 22.98 11.76 7.92
N THR A 23 22.07 11.65 8.89
CA THR A 23 20.89 12.52 9.15
C THR A 23 20.04 12.90 7.93
N ARG A 24 20.08 12.09 6.87
CA ARG A 24 19.41 12.36 5.60
C ARG A 24 18.73 11.12 5.04
N THR A 25 17.61 11.34 4.36
CA THR A 25 16.96 10.38 3.46
C THR A 25 17.08 10.85 2.02
N ILE A 26 16.89 9.95 1.06
CA ILE A 26 16.96 10.23 -0.37
C ILE A 26 15.76 9.64 -1.12
N THR A 27 15.24 10.39 -2.10
CA THR A 27 14.23 9.89 -3.04
C THR A 27 14.89 9.45 -4.35
N PRO A 28 14.23 8.61 -5.18
CA PRO A 28 14.86 8.08 -6.40
C PRO A 28 15.07 9.09 -7.54
N ASN A 29 14.79 10.38 -7.31
CA ASN A 29 15.23 11.47 -8.19
C ASN A 29 16.46 12.22 -7.63
N GLY A 30 17.09 11.72 -6.56
CA GLY A 30 18.27 12.33 -5.96
C GLY A 30 17.99 13.55 -5.08
N ALA A 31 16.72 13.88 -4.79
CA ALA A 31 16.39 14.85 -3.76
C ALA A 31 16.66 14.24 -2.37
N GLN A 32 17.31 15.03 -1.51
CA GLN A 32 17.67 14.61 -0.16
C GLN A 32 16.94 15.48 0.84
N PHE A 33 16.50 14.86 1.95
CA PHE A 33 15.78 15.53 3.02
C PHE A 33 16.44 15.18 4.35
N ARG A 34 16.34 16.08 5.32
CA ARG A 34 16.70 15.77 6.70
C ARG A 34 15.79 14.69 7.27
N ASN A 35 16.34 13.78 8.06
CA ASN A 35 15.56 12.79 8.80
C ASN A 35 15.70 12.91 10.33
N ASP A 36 16.44 13.92 10.81
CA ASP A 36 16.61 14.21 12.24
C ASP A 36 15.51 15.13 12.80
N LYS A 37 14.76 15.82 11.94
CA LYS A 37 13.65 16.71 12.30
C LYS A 37 12.50 16.61 11.30
N GLN A 38 11.28 16.56 11.81
CA GLN A 38 10.07 16.59 10.99
C GLN A 38 9.85 17.99 10.41
N GLY A 39 9.54 18.06 9.12
CA GLY A 39 9.13 19.32 8.48
C GLY A 39 7.65 19.63 8.72
N PHE A 40 7.26 20.91 8.58
CA PHE A 40 5.89 21.36 8.83
C PHE A 40 4.86 20.65 7.92
N LEU A 41 5.19 20.38 6.65
CA LEU A 41 4.27 19.76 5.71
C LEU A 41 4.01 18.29 6.06
N PRO A 42 5.03 17.44 6.31
CA PRO A 42 4.83 16.12 6.90
C PRO A 42 4.02 16.11 8.20
N GLU A 43 4.26 17.08 9.11
CA GLU A 43 3.53 17.18 10.38
C GLU A 43 2.03 17.50 10.17
N LEU A 44 1.72 18.45 9.29
CA LEU A 44 0.35 18.77 8.89
C LEU A 44 -0.34 17.55 8.27
N MET A 45 0.35 16.86 7.36
CA MET A 45 -0.15 15.66 6.68
C MET A 45 -0.42 14.53 7.68
N GLU A 46 0.47 14.33 8.66
CA GLU A 46 0.28 13.34 9.71
C GLU A 46 -0.93 13.67 10.59
N THR A 47 -1.16 14.94 10.91
CA THR A 47 -2.32 15.40 11.66
C THR A 47 -3.63 15.09 10.92
N LEU A 48 -3.71 15.48 9.64
CA LEU A 48 -4.88 15.19 8.80
C LEU A 48 -5.10 13.68 8.60
N TYR A 49 -4.03 12.90 8.53
CA TYR A 49 -4.10 11.43 8.45
C TYR A 49 -4.64 10.83 9.75
N LYS A 50 -4.14 11.24 10.92
CA LYS A 50 -4.63 10.78 12.23
C LYS A 50 -6.11 11.11 12.41
N GLU A 51 -6.54 12.31 12.03
CA GLU A 51 -7.95 12.68 12.02
C GLU A 51 -8.76 11.75 11.10
N ARG A 52 -8.29 11.52 9.87
CA ARG A 52 -8.95 10.61 8.93
C ARG A 52 -9.16 9.21 9.52
N VAL A 53 -8.13 8.65 10.18
CA VAL A 53 -8.20 7.33 10.82
C VAL A 53 -9.28 7.29 11.92
N ILE A 54 -9.41 8.34 12.72
CA ILE A 54 -10.46 8.45 13.74
C ILE A 54 -11.85 8.36 13.10
N TYR A 55 -12.09 9.12 12.03
CA TYR A 55 -13.40 9.13 11.36
C TYR A 55 -13.67 7.83 10.58
N GLN A 56 -12.65 7.16 10.05
CA GLN A 56 -12.80 5.83 9.47
C GLN A 56 -13.23 4.80 10.53
N LYS A 57 -12.63 4.84 11.73
CA LYS A 57 -13.02 3.98 12.85
C LYS A 57 -14.47 4.24 13.27
N LYS A 58 -14.85 5.51 13.45
CA LYS A 58 -16.23 5.91 13.77
C LYS A 58 -17.23 5.45 12.70
N LEU A 59 -16.87 5.57 11.41
CA LEU A 59 -17.69 5.08 10.31
C LEU A 59 -17.90 3.57 10.37
N LYS A 60 -16.83 2.78 10.59
CA LYS A 60 -16.92 1.31 10.72
C LYS A 60 -17.84 0.93 11.90
N GLN A 61 -17.67 1.58 13.05
CA GLN A 61 -18.52 1.36 14.23
C GLN A 61 -19.99 1.71 13.99
N ALA A 62 -20.28 2.87 13.37
CA ALA A 62 -21.63 3.29 13.05
C ALA A 62 -22.31 2.33 12.05
N LYS A 63 -21.56 1.83 11.05
CA LYS A 63 -22.08 0.81 10.12
C LYS A 63 -22.44 -0.50 10.83
N SER A 64 -21.56 -1.02 11.70
CA SER A 64 -21.84 -2.23 12.51
C SER A 64 -23.08 -2.04 13.37
N LEU A 65 -23.15 -0.93 14.11
CA LEU A 65 -24.27 -0.65 15.00
C LEU A 65 -25.59 -0.51 14.23
N HIS A 66 -25.59 0.13 13.06
CA HIS A 66 -26.78 0.22 12.22
C HIS A 66 -27.22 -1.15 11.68
N GLN A 67 -26.28 -2.02 11.31
CA GLN A 67 -26.56 -3.38 10.87
C GLN A 67 -27.16 -4.24 12.00
N GLU A 68 -26.71 -4.04 13.23
CA GLU A 68 -27.20 -4.75 14.42
C GLU A 68 -28.58 -4.25 14.89
N THR A 69 -28.80 -2.93 14.87
CA THR A 69 -29.98 -2.29 15.49
C THR A 69 -31.08 -1.89 14.51
N GLY A 70 -30.75 -1.64 13.24
CA GLY A 70 -31.67 -1.04 12.26
C GLY A 70 -32.05 0.42 12.54
N ASP A 71 -31.45 1.08 13.54
CA ASP A 71 -31.84 2.45 13.93
C ASP A 71 -31.47 3.47 12.84
N LYS A 72 -32.50 4.09 12.26
CA LYS A 72 -32.36 5.11 11.21
C LYS A 72 -31.62 6.37 11.65
N ARG A 73 -31.56 6.67 12.96
CA ARG A 73 -30.82 7.84 13.48
C ARG A 73 -29.32 7.73 13.20
N ILE A 74 -28.79 6.50 13.16
CA ILE A 74 -27.36 6.22 12.91
C ILE A 74 -26.96 6.56 11.46
N LEU A 75 -27.90 6.63 10.52
CA LEU A 75 -27.63 7.01 9.13
C LEU A 75 -26.98 8.40 9.03
N LYS A 76 -27.35 9.32 9.92
CA LYS A 76 -26.74 10.66 9.99
C LYS A 76 -25.26 10.57 10.38
N ASP A 77 -24.91 9.72 11.33
CA ASP A 77 -23.54 9.51 11.77
C ASP A 77 -22.71 8.81 10.69
N ILE A 78 -23.29 7.84 9.99
CA ILE A 78 -22.64 7.19 8.84
C ILE A 78 -22.29 8.23 7.77
N SER A 79 -23.26 9.06 7.37
CA SER A 79 -23.05 10.11 6.37
C SER A 79 -22.01 11.14 6.82
N THR A 80 -22.10 11.61 8.06
CA THR A 80 -21.18 12.61 8.62
C THR A 80 -19.75 12.08 8.68
N ASN A 81 -19.54 10.89 9.26
CA ASN A 81 -18.20 10.29 9.36
C ASN A 81 -17.63 9.95 7.97
N TYR A 82 -18.46 9.50 7.02
CA TYR A 82 -18.07 9.27 5.64
C TYR A 82 -17.58 10.55 4.96
N ASN A 83 -18.33 11.65 5.08
CA ASN A 83 -17.97 12.93 4.47
C ASN A 83 -16.68 13.49 5.06
N ILE A 84 -16.50 13.42 6.39
CA ILE A 84 -15.29 13.94 7.03
C ILE A 84 -14.06 13.13 6.63
N GLN A 85 -14.12 11.78 6.69
CA GLN A 85 -12.96 10.98 6.28
C GLN A 85 -12.64 11.15 4.79
N MET A 86 -13.65 11.35 3.94
CA MET A 86 -13.47 11.58 2.50
C MET A 86 -12.86 12.94 2.24
N ALA A 87 -13.33 13.99 2.91
CA ALA A 87 -12.75 15.34 2.82
C ALA A 87 -11.27 15.34 3.24
N ARG A 88 -10.92 14.61 4.31
CA ARG A 88 -9.51 14.42 4.71
C ARG A 88 -8.70 13.63 3.68
N LYS A 89 -9.26 12.58 3.09
CA LYS A 89 -8.60 11.82 2.00
C LYS A 89 -8.30 12.74 0.81
N ILE A 90 -9.28 13.54 0.39
CA ILE A 90 -9.12 14.51 -0.71
C ILE A 90 -8.04 15.53 -0.34
N ALA A 91 -8.08 16.12 0.85
CA ALA A 91 -7.08 17.09 1.28
C ALA A 91 -5.64 16.51 1.26
N LEU A 92 -5.46 15.28 1.77
CA LEU A 92 -4.17 14.59 1.74
C LEU A 92 -3.67 14.39 0.29
N ASN A 93 -4.52 13.88 -0.60
CA ASN A 93 -4.15 13.67 -2.00
C ASN A 93 -3.91 14.99 -2.75
N SER A 94 -4.68 16.03 -2.42
CA SER A 94 -4.53 17.36 -3.01
C SER A 94 -3.26 18.06 -2.53
N ALA A 95 -2.80 17.83 -1.31
CA ALA A 95 -1.54 18.39 -0.83
C ALA A 95 -0.36 17.94 -1.69
N TYR A 96 -0.33 16.67 -2.09
CA TYR A 96 0.65 16.16 -3.05
C TYR A 96 0.57 16.88 -4.41
N GLY A 97 -0.64 17.01 -4.97
CA GLY A 97 -0.84 17.73 -6.23
C GLY A 97 -0.48 19.22 -6.14
N ALA A 98 -0.71 19.85 -4.98
CA ALA A 98 -0.40 21.25 -4.74
C ALA A 98 1.10 21.54 -4.76
N ILE A 99 1.94 20.63 -4.23
CA ILE A 99 3.42 20.77 -4.29
C ILE A 99 3.92 20.83 -5.74
N GLY A 100 3.23 20.17 -6.67
CA GLY A 100 3.53 20.21 -8.11
C GLY A 100 2.86 21.37 -8.87
N ASN A 101 2.08 22.23 -8.21
CA ASN A 101 1.36 23.33 -8.83
C ASN A 101 2.12 24.66 -8.66
N GLN A 102 2.49 25.31 -9.77
CA GLN A 102 3.24 26.58 -9.79
C GLN A 102 2.59 27.73 -9.01
N TYR A 103 1.29 27.69 -8.77
CA TYR A 103 0.56 28.71 -8.00
C TYR A 103 0.58 28.47 -6.49
N PHE A 104 1.09 27.33 -6.04
CA PHE A 104 1.19 27.02 -4.62
C PHE A 104 2.44 27.66 -4.01
N ARG A 105 2.30 28.24 -2.81
CA ARG A 105 3.40 28.94 -2.12
C ARG A 105 4.65 28.08 -1.94
N TYR A 106 4.48 26.77 -1.72
CA TYR A 106 5.58 25.82 -1.52
C TYR A 106 5.80 24.92 -2.74
N TYR A 107 5.51 25.43 -3.94
CA TYR A 107 5.78 24.75 -5.19
C TYR A 107 7.25 24.33 -5.29
N ASP A 108 7.47 23.02 -5.50
CA ASP A 108 8.79 22.47 -5.77
C ASP A 108 8.66 21.19 -6.60
N VAL A 109 9.00 21.30 -7.88
CA VAL A 109 8.95 20.18 -8.83
C VAL A 109 9.79 18.98 -8.37
N ARG A 110 10.89 19.21 -7.64
CA ARG A 110 11.78 18.14 -7.15
C ARG A 110 11.10 17.33 -6.06
N GLN A 111 10.26 17.96 -5.24
CA GLN A 111 9.47 17.26 -4.24
C GLN A 111 8.35 16.45 -4.87
N ALA A 112 7.61 17.05 -5.82
CA ALA A 112 6.54 16.35 -6.54
C ALA A 112 7.06 15.13 -7.31
N GLU A 113 8.17 15.29 -8.04
CA GLU A 113 8.85 14.19 -8.72
C GLU A 113 9.39 13.15 -7.72
N GLY A 114 10.00 13.60 -6.61
CA GLY A 114 10.54 12.73 -5.57
C GLY A 114 9.48 11.79 -4.99
N ILE A 115 8.28 12.31 -4.72
CA ILE A 115 7.13 11.51 -4.26
C ILE A 115 6.67 10.51 -5.33
N THR A 116 6.56 10.95 -6.60
CA THR A 116 6.19 10.04 -7.71
C THR A 116 7.16 8.88 -7.85
N LYS A 117 8.47 9.20 -7.88
CA LYS A 117 9.54 8.23 -8.07
C LYS A 117 9.67 7.30 -6.85
N ALA A 118 9.48 7.83 -5.64
CA ALA A 118 9.43 7.01 -4.43
C ALA A 118 8.27 6.00 -4.49
N GLY A 119 7.07 6.42 -4.95
CA GLY A 119 5.95 5.51 -5.17
C GLY A 119 6.27 4.40 -6.17
N GLN A 120 6.92 4.73 -7.29
CA GLN A 120 7.38 3.75 -8.29
C GLN A 120 8.40 2.77 -7.71
N LEU A 121 9.34 3.24 -6.88
CA LEU A 121 10.29 2.36 -6.20
C LEU A 121 9.56 1.42 -5.23
N THR A 122 8.71 1.96 -4.35
CA THR A 122 7.98 1.19 -3.34
C THR A 122 7.17 0.05 -3.96
N ILE A 123 6.41 0.33 -5.03
CA ILE A 123 5.53 -0.68 -5.62
C ILE A 123 6.32 -1.78 -6.36
N ARG A 124 7.39 -1.41 -7.07
CA ARG A 124 8.27 -2.38 -7.74
C ARG A 124 9.10 -3.20 -6.75
N TRP A 125 9.48 -2.58 -5.63
CA TRP A 125 10.19 -3.25 -4.55
C TRP A 125 9.35 -4.38 -3.97
N ILE A 126 8.12 -4.08 -3.57
CA ILE A 126 7.26 -5.10 -2.97
C ILE A 126 6.82 -6.15 -3.99
N GLU A 127 6.67 -5.78 -5.26
CA GLU A 127 6.41 -6.72 -6.35
C GLU A 127 7.54 -7.76 -6.47
N ASN A 128 8.80 -7.32 -6.51
CA ASN A 128 9.97 -8.21 -6.56
C ASN A 128 10.05 -9.09 -5.31
N ASP A 129 9.99 -8.47 -4.13
CA ASP A 129 10.13 -9.17 -2.85
C ASP A 129 9.04 -10.25 -2.68
N VAL A 130 7.77 -9.95 -3.04
CA VAL A 130 6.67 -10.92 -2.97
C VAL A 130 6.83 -12.05 -3.97
N ASN A 131 7.27 -11.75 -5.20
CA ASN A 131 7.57 -12.80 -6.19
C ASN A 131 8.67 -13.74 -5.68
N ASP A 132 9.77 -13.22 -5.14
CA ASP A 132 10.86 -14.02 -4.61
C ASP A 132 10.42 -14.85 -3.40
N PHE A 133 9.66 -14.25 -2.49
CA PHE A 133 9.10 -14.94 -1.33
C PHE A 133 8.21 -16.12 -1.73
N LEU A 134 7.32 -15.92 -2.71
CA LEU A 134 6.40 -16.95 -3.16
C LEU A 134 7.11 -18.05 -3.95
N ASN A 135 8.08 -17.70 -4.81
CA ASN A 135 8.91 -18.72 -5.48
C ASN A 135 9.65 -19.59 -4.46
N LYS A 136 10.27 -18.97 -3.45
CA LYS A 136 10.95 -19.70 -2.37
C LYS A 136 10.00 -20.57 -1.55
N THR A 137 8.86 -20.01 -1.14
CA THR A 137 7.88 -20.71 -0.28
C THR A 137 7.20 -21.86 -1.01
N LEU A 138 6.93 -21.69 -2.31
CA LEU A 138 6.28 -22.69 -3.13
C LEU A 138 7.28 -23.58 -3.88
N HIS A 139 8.58 -23.46 -3.66
CA HIS A 139 9.60 -24.23 -4.39
C HIS A 139 9.40 -24.19 -5.91
N THR A 140 9.12 -23.01 -6.43
CA THR A 140 9.01 -22.72 -7.86
C THR A 140 10.16 -21.81 -8.27
N LYS A 141 10.38 -21.70 -9.58
CA LYS A 141 11.47 -20.90 -10.13
C LYS A 141 10.91 -19.99 -11.22
N ASP A 142 11.27 -18.71 -11.17
CA ASP A 142 10.96 -17.70 -12.17
C ASP A 142 9.46 -17.55 -12.48
N ILE A 143 8.57 -17.84 -11.51
CA ILE A 143 7.13 -17.60 -11.66
C ILE A 143 6.78 -16.19 -11.21
N SER A 144 6.11 -15.43 -12.07
CA SER A 144 5.45 -14.18 -11.67
C SER A 144 4.13 -14.47 -10.94
N TYR A 145 4.15 -14.31 -9.63
CA TYR A 145 2.98 -14.41 -8.77
C TYR A 145 2.19 -13.10 -8.73
N VAL A 146 2.88 -11.96 -8.75
CA VAL A 146 2.25 -10.67 -8.96
C VAL A 146 1.86 -10.57 -10.43
N VAL A 147 0.58 -10.41 -10.71
CA VAL A 147 0.01 -10.40 -12.08
C VAL A 147 -0.40 -9.02 -12.55
N ALA A 148 -0.61 -8.10 -11.61
CA ALA A 148 -0.90 -6.72 -11.89
C ALA A 148 -0.48 -5.85 -10.72
N SER A 149 -0.19 -4.59 -11.01
CA SER A 149 0.04 -3.55 -10.03
C SER A 149 -0.66 -2.27 -10.48
N ASP A 150 -1.34 -1.60 -9.56
CA ASP A 150 -1.92 -0.28 -9.80
C ASP A 150 -1.58 0.66 -8.65
N THR A 151 -0.62 1.57 -8.90
CA THR A 151 -0.20 2.71 -8.07
C THR A 151 0.29 2.35 -6.66
N ASP A 152 -0.59 1.81 -5.82
CA ASP A 152 -0.39 1.46 -4.42
C ASP A 152 -0.87 0.03 -4.08
N SER A 153 -1.32 -0.74 -5.08
CA SER A 153 -1.83 -2.11 -4.92
C SER A 153 -1.08 -3.12 -5.81
N ILE A 154 -0.99 -4.35 -5.33
CA ILE A 154 -0.50 -5.52 -6.09
C ILE A 154 -1.56 -6.63 -6.08
N TYR A 155 -1.66 -7.33 -7.20
CA TYR A 155 -2.56 -8.47 -7.37
C TYR A 155 -1.75 -9.76 -7.44
N ILE A 156 -2.01 -10.67 -6.50
CA ILE A 156 -1.19 -11.88 -6.31
C ILE A 156 -2.01 -13.12 -6.70
N ARG A 157 -1.46 -13.94 -7.60
CA ARG A 157 -2.06 -15.19 -8.06
C ARG A 157 -1.61 -16.36 -7.19
N LEU A 158 -2.43 -16.71 -6.18
CA LEU A 158 -2.15 -17.83 -5.27
C LEU A 158 -2.71 -19.19 -5.74
N GLY A 159 -3.00 -19.35 -7.04
CA GLY A 159 -3.53 -20.60 -7.59
C GLY A 159 -2.61 -21.81 -7.36
N GLU A 160 -1.29 -21.63 -7.51
CA GLU A 160 -0.29 -22.68 -7.23
C GLU A 160 -0.30 -23.12 -5.77
N PHE A 161 -0.43 -22.16 -4.84
CA PHE A 161 -0.57 -22.47 -3.41
C PHE A 161 -1.82 -23.31 -3.15
N VAL A 162 -2.97 -22.90 -3.72
CA VAL A 162 -4.23 -23.66 -3.59
C VAL A 162 -4.07 -25.07 -4.18
N ASN A 163 -3.45 -25.21 -5.35
CA ASN A 163 -3.21 -26.51 -5.98
C ASN A 163 -2.38 -27.46 -5.10
N LYS A 164 -1.41 -26.93 -4.35
CA LYS A 164 -0.55 -27.73 -3.46
C LYS A 164 -1.25 -28.14 -2.17
N VAL A 165 -2.09 -27.28 -1.61
CA VAL A 165 -2.77 -27.53 -0.33
C VAL A 165 -4.05 -28.34 -0.51
N PHE A 166 -4.76 -28.15 -1.62
CA PHE A 166 -6.09 -28.71 -1.85
C PHE A 166 -6.12 -29.66 -3.05
N LYS A 167 -6.44 -30.93 -2.78
CA LYS A 167 -6.79 -31.91 -3.82
C LYS A 167 -8.19 -31.68 -4.38
N ASP A 168 -9.16 -31.44 -3.49
CA ASP A 168 -10.52 -31.03 -3.85
C ASP A 168 -10.69 -29.53 -3.61
N LYS A 169 -11.26 -28.84 -4.62
CA LYS A 169 -11.46 -27.39 -4.67
C LYS A 169 -12.93 -26.99 -4.76
N SER A 170 -13.84 -27.92 -4.46
CA SER A 170 -15.28 -27.68 -4.44
C SER A 170 -15.71 -26.68 -3.36
N ASP A 171 -15.02 -26.67 -2.21
CA ASP A 171 -15.34 -25.80 -1.07
C ASP A 171 -14.53 -24.49 -1.07
N ASN A 172 -15.12 -23.46 -1.68
CA ASN A 172 -14.57 -22.11 -1.69
C ASN A 172 -14.39 -21.52 -0.29
N LYS A 173 -15.28 -21.82 0.68
CA LYS A 173 -15.20 -21.24 2.03
C LYS A 173 -13.94 -21.75 2.75
N LYS A 174 -13.66 -23.04 2.61
CA LYS A 174 -12.44 -23.64 3.17
C LYS A 174 -11.18 -23.08 2.52
N ILE A 175 -11.19 -22.90 1.20
CA ILE A 175 -10.06 -22.29 0.47
C ILE A 175 -9.81 -20.85 0.96
N VAL A 176 -10.86 -20.02 1.02
CA VAL A 176 -10.77 -18.63 1.49
C VAL A 176 -10.19 -18.56 2.90
N LYS A 177 -10.65 -19.42 3.82
CA LYS A 177 -10.14 -19.44 5.20
C LYS A 177 -8.64 -19.78 5.28
N VAL A 178 -8.18 -20.72 4.45
CA VAL A 178 -6.74 -21.08 4.41
C VAL A 178 -5.91 -19.98 3.76
N LEU A 179 -6.43 -19.34 2.70
CA LEU A 179 -5.78 -18.19 2.07
C LEU A 179 -5.69 -17.00 3.03
N GLU A 180 -6.75 -16.71 3.77
CA GLU A 180 -6.76 -15.67 4.80
C GLU A 180 -5.68 -15.93 5.85
N LYS A 181 -5.64 -17.15 6.40
CA LYS A 181 -4.60 -17.54 7.36
C LYS A 181 -3.19 -17.42 6.78
N PHE A 182 -2.97 -17.84 5.53
CA PHE A 182 -1.68 -17.69 4.87
C PHE A 182 -1.30 -16.21 4.68
N CYS A 183 -2.25 -15.39 4.24
CA CYS A 183 -2.05 -13.96 4.07
C CYS A 183 -1.69 -13.30 5.40
N ASP A 184 -2.41 -13.60 6.48
CA ASP A 184 -2.23 -12.94 7.77
C ASP A 184 -0.98 -13.44 8.53
N GLU A 185 -0.69 -14.74 8.48
CA GLU A 185 0.40 -15.32 9.28
C GLU A 185 1.76 -15.39 8.55
N LYS A 186 1.77 -15.34 7.22
CA LYS A 186 3.00 -15.50 6.42
C LYS A 186 3.26 -14.32 5.51
N LEU A 187 2.30 -13.96 4.66
CA LEU A 187 2.51 -12.93 3.64
C LEU A 187 2.59 -11.53 4.26
N GLN A 188 1.69 -11.19 5.18
CA GLN A 188 1.65 -9.88 5.83
C GLN A 188 2.92 -9.58 6.63
N PRO A 189 3.42 -10.47 7.51
CA PRO A 189 4.70 -10.25 8.20
C PRO A 189 5.88 -10.09 7.24
N PHE A 190 5.88 -10.82 6.11
CA PHE A 190 6.89 -10.67 5.08
C PHE A 190 6.83 -9.29 4.41
N ILE A 191 5.64 -8.83 4.02
CA ILE A 191 5.42 -7.50 3.43
C ILE A 191 5.87 -6.40 4.40
N ASP A 192 5.51 -6.52 5.68
CA ASP A 192 5.91 -5.55 6.72
C ASP A 192 7.43 -5.50 6.86
N SER A 193 8.10 -6.66 6.85
CA SER A 193 9.56 -6.75 6.88
C SER A 193 10.21 -6.19 5.61
N SER A 194 9.62 -6.42 4.44
CA SER A 194 10.11 -5.89 3.16
C SER A 194 10.10 -4.35 3.17
N PHE A 195 9.00 -3.75 3.61
CA PHE A 195 8.94 -2.29 3.70
C PHE A 195 9.81 -1.71 4.82
N LYS A 196 10.06 -2.46 5.90
CA LYS A 196 11.06 -2.06 6.89
C LYS A 196 12.45 -2.01 6.25
N ASN A 197 12.83 -3.05 5.50
CA ASN A 197 14.11 -3.08 4.79
C ASN A 197 14.24 -1.93 3.78
N LEU A 198 13.16 -1.57 3.07
CA LEU A 198 13.14 -0.41 2.19
C LEU A 198 13.34 0.90 2.97
N ALA A 199 12.63 1.07 4.09
CA ALA A 199 12.76 2.25 4.94
C ALA A 199 14.19 2.40 5.49
N ASP A 200 14.79 1.30 5.93
CA ASP A 200 16.18 1.27 6.41
C ASP A 200 17.15 1.59 5.27
N TYR A 201 16.95 1.03 4.08
CA TYR A 201 17.81 1.26 2.90
C TYR A 201 17.83 2.72 2.46
N VAL A 202 16.68 3.41 2.45
CA VAL A 202 16.59 4.84 2.07
C VAL A 202 16.81 5.79 3.25
N ASN A 203 17.14 5.26 4.43
CA ASN A 203 17.25 5.99 5.69
C ASN A 203 16.03 6.89 5.98
N ALA A 204 14.83 6.33 5.80
CA ALA A 204 13.58 7.06 5.92
C ALA A 204 13.39 7.66 7.33
N PHE A 205 12.79 8.85 7.40
CA PHE A 205 12.39 9.48 8.67
C PHE A 205 11.53 8.55 9.55
N GLN A 206 10.61 7.81 8.91
CA GLN A 206 9.81 6.79 9.55
C GLN A 206 9.30 5.79 8.51
N GLN A 207 9.16 4.52 8.89
CA GLN A 207 8.42 3.54 8.11
C GLN A 207 6.93 3.93 8.11
N LYS A 208 6.38 4.22 6.91
CA LYS A 208 4.97 4.57 6.70
C LYS A 208 4.29 3.76 5.60
N MET A 209 4.94 2.73 5.06
CA MET A 209 4.39 1.90 4.01
C MET A 209 3.65 0.71 4.65
N PHE A 210 2.33 0.82 4.75
CA PHE A 210 1.48 -0.23 5.30
C PHE A 210 0.58 -0.76 4.19
N MET A 211 0.82 -1.98 3.74
CA MET A 211 -0.02 -2.69 2.78
C MET A 211 -0.80 -3.76 3.52
N LYS A 212 -2.10 -3.85 3.29
CA LYS A 212 -2.99 -4.84 3.89
C LYS A 212 -3.70 -5.61 2.79
N ARG A 213 -4.06 -6.86 3.07
CA ARG A 213 -4.98 -7.62 2.21
C ARG A 213 -6.30 -6.88 2.10
N GLU A 214 -6.74 -6.64 0.87
CA GLU A 214 -8.04 -6.03 0.57
C GLU A 214 -9.05 -7.12 0.18
N VAL A 215 -8.79 -7.84 -0.91
CA VAL A 215 -9.73 -8.82 -1.48
C VAL A 215 -9.14 -10.22 -1.63
N ILE A 216 -10.00 -11.24 -1.52
CA ILE A 216 -9.74 -12.60 -2.02
C ILE A 216 -10.77 -12.89 -3.11
N ALA A 217 -10.30 -13.27 -4.29
CA ALA A 217 -11.13 -13.63 -5.44
C ALA A 217 -10.70 -14.98 -6.01
N ASN A 218 -11.66 -15.76 -6.51
CA ASN A 218 -11.34 -17.04 -7.16
C ASN A 218 -11.08 -16.91 -8.67
N LYS A 219 -11.54 -15.80 -9.28
CA LYS A 219 -11.38 -15.50 -10.69
C LYS A 219 -11.12 -14.00 -10.86
N GLY A 220 -10.26 -13.67 -11.81
CA GLY A 220 -9.99 -12.30 -12.22
C GLY A 220 -9.67 -12.24 -13.70
N ILE A 221 -10.11 -11.17 -14.37
CA ILE A 221 -9.84 -10.90 -15.78
C ILE A 221 -9.28 -9.49 -15.88
N TRP A 222 -8.14 -9.34 -16.56
CA TRP A 222 -7.54 -8.06 -16.90
C TRP A 222 -7.58 -7.87 -18.41
N THR A 223 -8.03 -6.70 -18.85
CA THR A 223 -8.04 -6.33 -20.28
C THR A 223 -7.02 -5.24 -20.60
N SER A 224 -6.78 -4.34 -19.65
CA SER A 224 -5.70 -3.34 -19.72
C SER A 224 -5.38 -2.83 -18.31
N LYS A 225 -4.37 -1.94 -18.23
CA LYS A 225 -4.15 -1.13 -17.02
C LYS A 225 -5.46 -0.46 -16.61
N LYS A 226 -5.79 -0.51 -15.31
CA LYS A 226 -7.03 0.03 -14.70
C LYS A 226 -8.35 -0.56 -15.24
N ARG A 227 -8.32 -1.70 -15.94
CA ARG A 227 -9.52 -2.37 -16.47
C ARG A 227 -9.51 -3.86 -16.15
N TYR A 228 -10.12 -4.21 -15.02
CA TYR A 228 -10.22 -5.58 -14.54
C TYR A 228 -11.54 -5.84 -13.80
N ILE A 229 -11.90 -7.11 -13.70
CA ILE A 229 -13.07 -7.59 -12.96
C ILE A 229 -12.62 -8.77 -12.10
N LEU A 230 -13.04 -8.79 -10.84
CA LEU A 230 -12.76 -9.86 -9.88
C LEU A 230 -14.07 -10.47 -9.38
N ASN A 231 -14.13 -11.80 -9.29
CA ASN A 231 -15.19 -12.48 -8.56
C ASN A 231 -14.78 -12.63 -7.09
N VAL A 232 -15.11 -11.61 -6.30
CA VAL A 232 -14.68 -11.46 -4.90
C VAL A 232 -15.46 -12.41 -3.99
N LEU A 233 -14.74 -13.13 -3.13
CA LEU A 233 -15.29 -14.04 -2.13
C LEU A 233 -15.08 -13.51 -0.70
N ASN A 234 -14.11 -12.63 -0.49
CA ASN A 234 -13.88 -11.95 0.77
C ASN A 234 -13.37 -10.53 0.51
N ASP A 235 -14.00 -9.55 1.15
CA ASP A 235 -13.69 -8.12 1.04
C ASP A 235 -13.42 -7.55 2.43
N GLU A 236 -12.16 -7.19 2.74
CA GLU A 236 -11.70 -6.69 4.04
C GLU A 236 -12.16 -7.53 5.26
N GLY A 237 -12.28 -8.85 5.11
CA GLY A 237 -12.73 -9.77 6.17
C GLY A 237 -14.23 -10.08 6.16
N LEU A 238 -15.02 -9.39 5.33
CA LEU A 238 -16.40 -9.75 5.07
C LEU A 238 -16.44 -10.88 4.05
N THR A 239 -16.91 -12.06 4.45
CA THR A 239 -17.10 -13.20 3.53
C THR A 239 -18.43 -13.03 2.81
N LEU A 240 -18.39 -13.08 1.47
CA LEU A 240 -19.54 -12.89 0.57
C LEU A 240 -20.20 -14.22 0.18
#